data_AF-A0A8S2X0E9-F1
#
_entry.id   AF-A0A8S2X0E9-F1
#
_cell.length_a   1.000
_cell.length_b   1.000
_cell.length_c   1.000
_cell.angle_alpha   90.00
_cell.angle_beta   90.00
_cell.angle_gamma   90.00
#
_symmetry.space_group_name_H-M   'P 1'
#
loop_
_entity.id
_entity.type
_entity.pdbx_description
1 polymer ?
#
loop_
_entity_poly.entity_id
_entity_poly.type
_entity_poly.pdbx_seq_one_letter_code
_entity_poly.pdbx_strand_id
1 'polypeptide(L)'
;MSQPTATDNEKVLGHNKHKREHELQRDELRQLYAHQFSLIEQQYPNASSSKLLNLLRRHDGDVDKVCAILKQRSSHQTNFDQIEQKYGQELTKFLEQQSSHHLASKMPRRQRLLRIMERSNGDLEHLQKCLNRINSRHQNKAQAKEIYVEQMTELEQDGLDVKSWCIYRLLQKYDGDLTK
;
A
#
# COMPACT_ATOMS: atom_id res chain seq x y z
N MET A 1 8.57 39.50 21.90
CA MET A 1 7.31 39.43 21.13
C MET A 1 7.68 39.20 19.68
N SER A 2 7.56 37.98 19.19
CA SER A 2 7.94 37.62 17.83
C SER A 2 6.78 37.90 16.88
N GLN A 3 6.99 38.79 15.91
CA GLN A 3 6.01 39.06 14.86
C GLN A 3 5.98 37.90 13.86
N PRO A 4 4.79 37.43 13.43
CA PRO A 4 4.67 36.41 12.41
C PRO A 4 5.02 36.99 11.03
N THR A 5 5.92 36.32 10.33
CA THR A 5 6.39 36.68 8.98
C THR A 5 5.34 36.35 7.91
N ALA A 6 5.18 37.25 6.94
CA ALA A 6 4.17 37.22 5.87
C ALA A 6 4.12 35.93 5.02
N THR A 7 5.16 35.08 5.08
CA THR A 7 5.27 33.81 4.35
C THR A 7 4.40 32.67 4.89
N ASP A 8 3.88 32.78 6.12
CA ASP A 8 3.03 31.73 6.71
C ASP A 8 1.55 31.83 6.28
N ASN A 9 1.10 33.01 5.84
CA ASN A 9 -0.30 33.23 5.44
C ASN A 9 -0.62 32.74 4.02
N GLU A 10 0.34 32.78 3.08
CA GLU A 10 0.11 32.37 1.69
C GLU A 10 -0.04 30.84 1.53
N LYS A 11 0.72 30.05 2.31
CA LYS A 11 0.59 28.58 2.30
C LYS A 11 -0.76 28.10 2.84
N VAL A 12 -1.33 28.80 3.82
CA VAL A 12 -2.64 28.48 4.41
C VAL A 12 -3.80 28.82 3.46
N LEU A 13 -3.68 29.89 2.66
CA LEU A 13 -4.67 30.22 1.63
C LEU A 13 -4.67 29.21 0.46
N GLY A 14 -3.50 28.78 -0.02
CA GLY A 14 -3.39 27.80 -1.11
C GLY A 14 -3.98 26.42 -0.75
N HIS A 15 -3.73 25.93 0.46
CA HIS A 15 -4.30 24.67 0.94
C HIS A 15 -5.84 24.70 1.07
N ASN A 16 -6.42 25.86 1.43
CA ASN A 16 -7.86 26.02 1.51
C ASN A 16 -8.54 26.07 0.15
N LYS A 17 -7.86 26.56 -0.90
CA LYS A 17 -8.42 26.64 -2.26
C LYS A 17 -8.57 25.25 -2.89
N HIS A 18 -7.52 24.43 -2.85
CA HIS A 18 -7.59 23.05 -3.36
C HIS A 18 -8.57 22.18 -2.57
N LYS A 19 -8.71 22.40 -1.27
CA LYS A 19 -9.71 21.68 -0.46
C LYS A 19 -11.14 22.01 -0.91
N ARG A 20 -11.43 23.28 -1.18
CA ARG A 20 -12.75 23.72 -1.68
C ARG A 20 -13.06 23.18 -3.07
N GLU A 21 -12.09 23.19 -3.98
CA GLU A 21 -12.25 22.62 -5.33
C GLU A 21 -12.57 21.12 -5.27
N HIS A 22 -11.90 20.38 -4.39
CA HIS A 22 -12.19 18.95 -4.16
C HIS A 22 -13.56 18.69 -3.54
N GLU A 23 -14.05 19.57 -2.67
CA GLU A 23 -15.39 19.48 -2.08
C GLU A 23 -16.48 19.76 -3.12
N LEU A 24 -16.32 20.81 -3.95
CA LEU A 24 -17.23 21.13 -5.05
C LEU A 24 -17.38 19.96 -6.03
N GLN A 25 -16.26 19.37 -6.47
CA GLN A 25 -16.29 18.18 -7.34
C GLN A 25 -17.01 16.99 -6.70
N ARG A 26 -16.96 16.85 -5.37
CA ARG A 26 -17.66 15.77 -4.67
C ARG A 26 -19.15 16.03 -4.60
N ASP A 27 -19.56 17.27 -4.38
CA ASP A 27 -20.96 17.65 -4.34
C ASP A 27 -21.61 17.51 -5.72
N GLU A 28 -20.92 17.90 -6.79
CA GLU A 28 -21.35 17.67 -8.18
C GLU A 28 -21.54 16.18 -8.47
N LEU A 29 -20.56 15.33 -8.10
CA LEU A 29 -20.70 13.87 -8.26
C LEU A 29 -21.84 13.30 -7.43
N ARG A 30 -22.08 13.85 -6.23
CA ARG A 30 -23.16 13.41 -5.36
C ARG A 30 -24.52 13.79 -5.91
N GLN A 31 -24.64 14.95 -6.56
CA GLN A 31 -25.85 15.34 -7.28
C GLN A 31 -26.05 14.47 -8.52
N LEU A 32 -25.01 14.25 -9.32
CA LEU A 32 -25.06 13.47 -10.55
C LEU A 32 -25.51 12.02 -10.31
N TYR A 33 -25.05 11.41 -9.22
CA TYR A 33 -25.37 10.03 -8.85
C TYR A 33 -26.29 9.93 -7.63
N ALA A 34 -27.09 10.95 -7.32
CA ALA A 34 -27.85 11.02 -6.07
C ALA A 34 -28.72 9.79 -5.82
N HIS A 35 -29.42 9.32 -6.86
CA HIS A 35 -30.28 8.13 -6.78
C HIS A 35 -29.47 6.85 -6.55
N GLN A 36 -28.44 6.61 -7.35
CA GLN A 36 -27.55 5.45 -7.24
C GLN A 36 -26.81 5.42 -5.89
N PHE A 37 -26.36 6.59 -5.44
CA PHE A 37 -25.69 6.76 -4.16
C PHE A 37 -26.61 6.37 -3.00
N SER A 38 -27.88 6.85 -3.02
CA SER A 38 -28.86 6.51 -1.97
C SER A 38 -29.17 5.01 -1.94
N LEU A 39 -29.36 4.38 -3.09
CA LEU A 39 -29.60 2.93 -3.18
C LEU A 39 -28.47 2.11 -2.56
N ILE A 40 -27.21 2.49 -2.82
CA ILE A 40 -26.05 1.76 -2.31
C ILE A 40 -25.83 2.07 -0.82
N GLU A 41 -26.06 3.30 -0.37
CA GLU A 41 -25.92 3.71 1.03
C GLU A 41 -26.90 2.96 1.95
N GLN A 42 -28.12 2.69 1.48
CA GLN A 42 -29.08 1.86 2.20
C GLN A 42 -28.59 0.41 2.40
N GLN A 43 -27.92 -0.16 1.38
CA GLN A 43 -27.41 -1.53 1.45
C GLN A 43 -26.08 -1.64 2.19
N TYR A 44 -25.25 -0.59 2.16
CA TYR A 44 -23.91 -0.54 2.73
C TYR A 44 -23.69 0.74 3.55
N PRO A 45 -24.36 0.91 4.71
CA PRO A 45 -24.31 2.16 5.49
C PRO A 45 -22.91 2.49 6.02
N ASN A 46 -22.04 1.50 6.13
CA ASN A 46 -20.65 1.67 6.59
C ASN A 46 -19.67 1.99 5.45
N ALA A 47 -20.14 2.09 4.20
CA ALA A 47 -19.29 2.43 3.08
C ALA A 47 -18.91 3.91 3.11
N SER A 48 -17.62 4.20 2.96
CA SER A 48 -17.14 5.59 2.91
C SER A 48 -17.71 6.32 1.69
N SER A 49 -18.44 7.42 1.92
CA SER A 49 -19.11 8.21 0.88
C SER A 49 -18.16 8.68 -0.23
N SER A 50 -16.93 9.05 0.11
CA SER A 50 -15.92 9.45 -0.89
C SER A 50 -15.47 8.29 -1.78
N LYS A 51 -15.35 7.08 -1.23
CA LYS A 51 -15.00 5.87 -2.00
C LYS A 51 -16.17 5.44 -2.88
N LEU A 52 -17.40 5.56 -2.37
CA LEU A 52 -18.61 5.23 -3.11
C LEU A 52 -18.80 6.14 -4.33
N LEU A 53 -18.68 7.47 -4.17
CA LEU A 53 -18.77 8.42 -5.28
C LEU A 53 -17.69 8.19 -6.34
N ASN A 54 -16.46 7.87 -5.93
CA ASN A 54 -15.39 7.54 -6.87
C ASN A 54 -15.65 6.22 -7.63
N LEU A 55 -16.24 5.23 -6.96
CA LEU A 55 -16.62 3.97 -7.61
C LEU A 55 -17.76 4.19 -8.61
N LEU A 56 -18.78 4.96 -8.22
CA LEU A 56 -19.88 5.34 -9.11
C LEU A 56 -19.36 6.10 -10.33
N ARG A 57 -18.50 7.09 -10.14
CA ARG A 57 -17.85 7.80 -11.27
C ARG A 57 -17.05 6.86 -12.17
N ARG A 58 -16.30 5.90 -11.59
CA ARG A 58 -15.45 4.98 -12.36
C ARG A 58 -16.25 3.95 -13.16
N HIS A 59 -17.48 3.68 -12.75
CA HIS A 59 -18.36 2.71 -13.37
C HIS A 59 -19.62 3.36 -13.93
N ASP A 60 -19.58 4.66 -14.24
CA ASP A 60 -20.65 5.42 -14.89
C ASP A 60 -22.03 5.27 -14.22
N GLY A 61 -22.05 5.18 -12.89
CA GLY A 61 -23.27 5.00 -12.11
C GLY A 61 -23.84 3.58 -12.11
N ASP A 62 -23.10 2.57 -12.58
CA ASP A 62 -23.52 1.17 -12.55
C ASP A 62 -23.56 0.63 -11.11
N VAL A 63 -24.78 0.58 -10.56
CA VAL A 63 -25.04 0.16 -9.18
C VAL A 63 -24.63 -1.29 -8.95
N ASP A 64 -24.92 -2.19 -9.89
CA ASP A 64 -24.66 -3.62 -9.73
C ASP A 64 -23.17 -3.91 -9.64
N LYS A 65 -22.36 -3.28 -10.52
CA LYS A 65 -20.89 -3.40 -10.45
C LYS A 65 -20.34 -2.85 -9.14
N VAL A 66 -20.83 -1.70 -8.68
CA VAL A 66 -20.36 -1.11 -7.42
C VAL A 66 -20.75 -1.99 -6.22
N CYS A 67 -21.98 -2.51 -6.18
CA CYS A 67 -22.44 -3.44 -5.16
C CYS A 67 -21.61 -4.74 -5.16
N ALA A 68 -21.29 -5.30 -6.33
CA ALA A 68 -20.43 -6.49 -6.43
C ALA A 68 -19.03 -6.23 -5.84
N ILE A 69 -18.43 -5.07 -6.12
CA ILE A 69 -17.13 -4.67 -5.56
C ILE A 69 -17.21 -4.52 -4.04
N LEU A 70 -18.27 -3.90 -3.52
CA LEU A 70 -18.45 -3.72 -2.08
C LEU A 70 -18.65 -5.07 -1.37
N LYS A 71 -19.45 -5.98 -1.95
CA LYS A 71 -19.64 -7.34 -1.44
C LYS A 71 -18.35 -8.16 -1.47
N GLN A 72 -17.54 -8.03 -2.51
CA GLN A 72 -16.25 -8.69 -2.58
C GLN A 72 -15.30 -8.16 -1.50
N ARG A 73 -15.26 -6.84 -1.30
CA ARG A 73 -14.41 -6.21 -0.27
C ARG A 73 -14.84 -6.59 1.14
N SER A 74 -16.14 -6.65 1.43
CA SER A 74 -16.62 -7.11 2.74
C SER A 74 -16.24 -8.56 2.98
N SER A 75 -16.32 -9.44 1.98
CA SER A 75 -15.89 -10.84 2.12
C SER A 75 -14.39 -11.00 2.41
N HIS A 76 -13.56 -10.14 1.79
CA HIS A 76 -12.13 -10.10 2.11
C HIS A 76 -11.85 -9.58 3.53
N GLN A 77 -12.66 -8.63 4.01
CA GLN A 77 -12.55 -8.14 5.38
C GLN A 77 -12.94 -9.23 6.38
N THR A 78 -14.05 -9.95 6.17
CA THR A 78 -14.47 -11.04 7.05
C THR A 78 -13.44 -12.17 7.12
N ASN A 79 -12.81 -12.51 5.98
CA ASN A 79 -11.74 -13.50 5.97
C ASN A 79 -10.52 -12.98 6.76
N PHE A 80 -10.12 -11.72 6.54
CA PHE A 80 -9.04 -11.12 7.32
C PHE A 80 -9.33 -11.12 8.83
N ASP A 81 -10.54 -10.76 9.23
CA ASP A 81 -10.95 -10.74 10.64
C ASP A 81 -10.91 -12.15 11.25
N GLN A 82 -11.28 -13.18 10.49
CA GLN A 82 -11.15 -14.58 10.92
C GLN A 82 -9.68 -15.00 11.10
N ILE A 83 -8.80 -14.65 10.16
CA ILE A 83 -7.36 -14.93 10.28
C ILE A 83 -6.76 -14.17 11.47
N GLU A 84 -7.16 -12.92 11.67
CA GLU A 84 -6.74 -12.07 12.79
C GLU A 84 -7.21 -12.65 14.13
N GLN A 85 -8.45 -13.15 14.22
CA GLN A 85 -8.93 -13.86 15.41
C GLN A 85 -8.14 -15.14 15.68
N LYS A 86 -7.78 -15.90 14.63
CA LYS A 86 -7.11 -17.19 14.76
C LYS A 86 -5.62 -17.06 15.12
N TYR A 87 -4.91 -16.11 14.50
CA TYR A 87 -3.45 -16.01 14.58
C TYR A 87 -2.94 -14.67 15.13
N GLY A 88 -3.81 -13.70 15.35
CA GLY A 88 -3.42 -12.33 15.70
C GLY A 88 -2.65 -12.21 17.01
N GLN A 89 -3.04 -12.97 18.04
CA GLN A 89 -2.34 -12.97 19.32
C GLN A 89 -0.94 -13.59 19.22
N GLU A 90 -0.81 -14.72 18.54
CA GLU A 90 0.48 -15.38 18.30
C GLU A 90 1.42 -14.50 17.49
N LEU A 91 0.90 -13.86 16.43
CA LEU A 91 1.67 -12.91 15.65
C LEU A 91 2.16 -11.74 16.52
N THR A 92 1.30 -11.18 17.38
CA THR A 92 1.69 -10.07 18.25
C THR A 92 2.81 -10.48 19.22
N LYS A 93 2.67 -11.62 19.90
CA LYS A 93 3.72 -12.16 20.78
C LYS A 93 5.04 -12.40 20.04
N PHE A 94 4.97 -12.98 18.85
CA PHE A 94 6.14 -13.22 18.02
C PHE A 94 6.81 -11.90 17.61
N LEU A 95 6.04 -10.87 17.24
CA LEU A 95 6.58 -9.57 16.88
C LEU A 95 7.20 -8.83 18.07
N GLU A 96 6.61 -8.95 19.26
CA GLU A 96 7.18 -8.42 20.50
C GLU A 96 8.55 -9.06 20.78
N GLN A 97 8.66 -10.39 20.69
CA GLN A 97 9.93 -11.12 20.83
C GLN A 97 10.98 -10.71 19.78
N GLN A 98 10.55 -10.47 18.54
CA GLN A 98 11.44 -10.04 17.45
C GLN A 98 11.86 -8.57 17.56
N SER A 99 11.03 -7.71 18.15
CA SER A 99 11.33 -6.27 18.31
C SER A 99 12.50 -6.01 19.25
N SER A 100 12.78 -6.94 20.18
CA SER A 100 13.98 -6.94 21.03
C SER A 100 15.27 -7.20 20.22
N HIS A 101 15.17 -7.79 19.03
CA HIS A 101 16.28 -8.12 18.14
C HIS A 101 16.26 -7.28 16.85
N HIS A 102 16.44 -5.95 16.95
CA HIS A 102 16.92 -5.04 15.89
C HIS A 102 16.38 -5.15 14.43
N LEU A 103 15.23 -5.82 14.17
CA LEU A 103 14.68 -6.05 12.82
C LEU A 103 13.74 -4.92 12.33
N ALA A 104 13.68 -3.81 13.06
CA ALA A 104 12.63 -2.81 12.95
C ALA A 104 12.61 -1.99 11.64
N SER A 105 13.66 -1.99 10.82
CA SER A 105 13.78 -0.99 9.75
C SER A 105 12.80 -1.20 8.57
N LYS A 106 12.36 -2.43 8.27
CA LYS A 106 11.51 -2.71 7.08
C LYS A 106 10.50 -3.84 7.28
N MET A 107 9.79 -3.84 8.41
CA MET A 107 8.79 -4.88 8.69
C MET A 107 7.63 -4.87 7.67
N PRO A 108 7.21 -6.05 7.15
CA PRO A 108 6.02 -6.14 6.33
C PRO A 108 4.75 -5.74 7.11
N ARG A 109 3.76 -5.21 6.40
CA ARG A 109 2.44 -4.91 6.99
C ARG A 109 1.84 -6.16 7.64
N ARG A 110 1.19 -5.99 8.80
CA ARG A 110 0.52 -7.06 9.58
C ARG A 110 -0.32 -7.99 8.71
N GLN A 111 -1.14 -7.43 7.82
CA GLN A 111 -1.98 -8.19 6.89
C GLN A 111 -1.21 -9.22 6.06
N ARG A 112 0.01 -8.88 5.64
CA ARG A 112 0.87 -9.80 4.87
C ARG A 112 1.39 -10.93 5.73
N LEU A 113 1.70 -10.67 7.00
CA LEU A 113 2.19 -11.68 7.94
C LEU A 113 1.09 -12.69 8.30
N LEU A 114 -0.12 -12.19 8.54
CA LEU A 114 -1.28 -13.04 8.83
C LEU A 114 -1.62 -13.96 7.65
N ARG A 115 -1.52 -13.49 6.41
CA ARG A 115 -1.67 -14.36 5.23
C ARG A 115 -0.56 -15.40 5.10
N ILE A 116 0.66 -15.11 5.55
CA ILE A 116 1.74 -16.10 5.58
C ILE A 116 1.41 -17.16 6.62
N MET A 117 1.02 -16.75 7.83
CA MET A 117 0.60 -17.66 8.90
C MET A 117 -0.58 -18.53 8.49
N GLU A 118 -1.60 -17.96 7.85
CA GLU A 118 -2.74 -18.71 7.33
C GLU A 118 -2.29 -19.83 6.37
N ARG A 119 -1.40 -19.50 5.42
CA ARG A 119 -0.89 -20.48 4.43
C ARG A 119 -0.02 -21.57 5.04
N SER A 120 0.65 -21.26 6.15
CA SER A 120 1.50 -22.19 6.89
C SER A 120 0.81 -22.76 8.13
N ASN A 121 -0.52 -22.63 8.23
CA ASN A 121 -1.34 -23.09 9.36
C ASN A 121 -0.87 -22.61 10.75
N GLY A 122 -0.23 -21.46 10.84
CA GLY A 122 0.29 -20.89 12.08
C GLY A 122 1.75 -21.21 12.38
N ASP A 123 2.46 -21.87 11.47
CA ASP A 123 3.90 -22.18 11.65
C ASP A 123 4.75 -20.90 11.77
N LEU A 124 5.24 -20.65 12.99
CA LEU A 124 6.09 -19.50 13.34
C LEU A 124 7.52 -19.61 12.80
N GLU A 125 8.06 -20.82 12.64
CA GLU A 125 9.38 -20.99 12.02
C GLU A 125 9.32 -20.65 10.53
N HIS A 126 8.24 -21.06 9.86
CA HIS A 126 8.01 -20.69 8.48
C HIS A 126 7.85 -19.17 8.32
N LEU A 127 7.13 -18.52 9.23
CA LEU A 127 6.99 -17.07 9.28
C LEU A 127 8.37 -16.39 9.45
N GLN A 128 9.19 -16.85 10.39
CA GLN A 128 10.55 -16.33 10.60
C GLN A 128 11.41 -16.50 9.35
N LYS A 129 11.38 -17.68 8.71
CA LYS A 129 12.13 -17.94 7.47
C LYS A 129 11.68 -17.04 6.33
N CYS A 130 10.39 -16.69 6.27
CA CYS A 130 9.86 -15.75 5.29
C CYS A 130 10.31 -14.31 5.57
N LEU A 131 10.30 -13.89 6.84
CA LEU A 131 10.80 -12.58 7.27
C LEU A 131 12.29 -12.42 6.97
N ASN A 132 13.11 -13.42 7.33
CA ASN A 132 14.53 -13.43 7.01
C ASN A 132 14.75 -13.30 5.50
N ARG A 133 14.00 -14.05 4.67
CA ARG A 133 14.07 -13.92 3.21
C ARG A 133 13.71 -12.53 2.70
N ILE A 134 12.74 -11.85 3.32
CA ILE A 134 12.37 -10.47 2.95
C ILE A 134 13.51 -9.51 3.30
N ASN A 135 14.08 -9.64 4.49
CA ASN A 135 15.17 -8.79 4.95
C ASN A 135 16.45 -9.01 4.14
N SER A 136 16.82 -10.25 3.85
CA SER A 136 17.96 -10.57 2.98
C SER A 136 17.79 -9.99 1.59
N ARG A 137 16.57 -9.97 1.02
CA ARG A 137 16.33 -9.31 -0.28
C ARG A 137 16.60 -7.80 -0.20
N HIS A 138 16.21 -7.16 0.90
CA HIS A 138 16.47 -5.73 1.09
C HIS A 138 17.95 -5.43 1.27
N GLN A 139 18.68 -6.26 2.02
CA GLN A 139 20.13 -6.14 2.18
C GLN A 139 20.86 -6.39 0.86
N ASN A 140 20.54 -7.48 0.16
CA ASN A 140 21.12 -7.80 -1.15
C ASN A 140 20.81 -6.70 -2.18
N LYS A 141 19.63 -6.07 -2.13
CA LYS A 141 19.33 -4.90 -2.97
C LYS A 141 20.23 -3.72 -2.65
N ALA A 142 20.42 -3.42 -1.37
CA ALA A 142 21.27 -2.31 -0.93
C ALA A 142 22.74 -2.55 -1.29
N GLN A 143 23.21 -3.80 -1.22
CA GLN A 143 24.56 -4.18 -1.66
C GLN A 143 24.69 -4.15 -3.19
N ALA A 144 23.71 -4.65 -3.96
CA ALA A 144 23.75 -4.64 -5.43
C ALA A 144 23.74 -3.22 -6.03
N LYS A 145 22.83 -2.36 -5.55
CA LYS A 145 23.26 -1.10 -4.92
C LYS A 145 24.62 -0.54 -5.28
N GLU A 146 25.50 -0.76 -4.31
CA GLU A 146 26.84 -0.23 -4.18
C GLU A 146 27.81 -0.93 -5.15
N ILE A 147 27.62 -2.22 -5.40
CA ILE A 147 28.51 -3.02 -6.26
C ILE A 147 28.38 -2.63 -7.74
N TYR A 148 27.14 -2.44 -8.23
CA TYR A 148 26.87 -2.23 -9.66
C TYR A 148 26.46 -0.78 -9.99
N VAL A 149 26.97 0.22 -9.25
CA VAL A 149 26.60 1.64 -9.46
C VAL A 149 26.91 2.10 -10.89
N GLU A 150 28.07 1.71 -11.42
CA GLU A 150 28.52 2.11 -12.75
C GLU A 150 27.63 1.53 -13.84
N GLN A 151 27.37 0.22 -13.79
CA GLN A 151 26.49 -0.47 -14.73
C GLN A 151 25.06 0.08 -14.69
N MET A 152 24.60 0.48 -13.51
CA MET A 152 23.28 1.07 -13.34
C MET A 152 23.20 2.48 -13.92
N THR A 153 24.29 3.24 -13.89
CA THR A 153 24.34 4.56 -14.51
C THR A 153 24.35 4.43 -16.03
N GLU A 154 25.06 3.44 -16.57
CA GLU A 154 25.08 3.12 -18.01
C GLU A 154 23.68 2.72 -18.51
N LEU A 155 22.99 1.81 -17.82
CA LEU A 155 21.62 1.43 -18.15
C LEU A 155 20.62 2.61 -18.05
N GLU A 156 20.82 3.53 -17.09
CA GLU A 156 19.98 4.72 -16.96
C GLU A 156 20.22 5.72 -18.10
N GLN A 157 21.47 5.83 -18.59
CA GLN A 157 21.80 6.62 -19.79
C GLN A 157 21.16 6.03 -21.06
N ASP A 158 21.05 4.71 -21.14
CA ASP A 158 20.32 3.99 -22.19
C ASP A 158 18.79 4.06 -22.03
N GLY A 159 18.29 4.77 -21.00
CA GLY A 159 16.88 5.03 -20.77
C GLY A 159 16.11 3.92 -20.06
N LEU A 160 16.79 2.95 -19.45
CA LEU A 160 16.16 1.86 -18.71
C LEU A 160 15.78 2.28 -17.28
N ASP A 161 14.64 1.77 -16.77
CA ASP A 161 14.23 1.98 -15.38
C ASP A 161 15.02 1.08 -14.42
N VAL A 162 16.17 1.60 -14.00
CA VAL A 162 17.10 0.95 -13.08
C VAL A 162 16.58 0.82 -11.65
N LYS A 163 15.42 1.41 -11.30
CA LYS A 163 14.84 1.26 -9.94
C LYS A 163 14.18 -0.09 -9.71
N SER A 164 13.89 -0.82 -10.79
CA SER A 164 13.23 -2.11 -10.76
C SER A 164 14.10 -3.23 -10.17
N TRP A 165 13.50 -4.11 -9.36
CA TRP A 165 14.21 -5.25 -8.75
C TRP A 165 14.74 -6.26 -9.79
N CYS A 166 14.12 -6.35 -10.97
CA CYS A 166 14.58 -7.27 -12.01
C CYS A 166 15.98 -6.93 -12.52
N ILE A 167 16.32 -5.64 -12.67
CA ILE A 167 17.63 -5.19 -13.14
C ILE A 167 18.73 -5.60 -12.16
N TYR A 168 18.56 -5.34 -10.85
CA TYR A 168 19.51 -5.80 -9.82
C TYR A 168 19.75 -7.31 -9.86
N ARG A 169 18.70 -8.09 -10.12
CA ARG A 169 18.79 -9.54 -10.17
C ARG A 169 19.51 -10.03 -11.43
N LEU A 170 19.36 -9.33 -12.55
CA LEU A 170 20.07 -9.62 -13.79
C LEU A 170 21.55 -9.28 -13.66
N LEU A 171 21.87 -8.10 -13.11
CA LEU A 171 23.24 -7.70 -12.81
C LEU A 171 23.94 -8.70 -11.89
N GLN A 172 23.28 -9.15 -10.81
CA GLN A 172 23.81 -10.21 -9.96
C GLN A 172 23.97 -11.55 -10.67
N LYS A 173 23.07 -11.89 -11.61
CA LYS A 173 23.11 -13.17 -12.33
C LYS A 173 24.26 -13.20 -13.35
N TYR A 174 24.55 -12.07 -13.98
CA TYR A 174 25.57 -11.93 -15.00
C TYR A 174 26.83 -11.21 -14.51
N ASP A 175 26.95 -11.03 -13.19
CA ASP A 175 28.07 -10.36 -12.53
C ASP A 175 28.42 -8.98 -13.10
N GLY A 176 27.39 -8.20 -13.44
CA GLY A 176 27.54 -6.87 -14.01
C GLY A 176 27.84 -6.84 -15.51
N ASP A 177 27.86 -7.99 -16.20
CA ASP A 177 27.97 -8.04 -17.66
C ASP A 177 26.68 -7.55 -18.32
N LEU A 178 26.73 -6.35 -18.90
CA LEU A 178 25.61 -5.68 -19.56
C LEU A 178 25.32 -6.22 -20.97
N THR A 179 26.15 -7.11 -21.51
CA THR A 179 26.01 -7.63 -22.87
C THR A 179 25.12 -8.87 -22.97
N LYS A 180 24.57 -9.36 -21.84
CA LYS A 180 23.80 -10.61 -21.72
C LYS A 180 22.36 -10.41 -21.26
#